data_AF-A0A098B629-F1
#
_entry.id   AF-A0A098B629-F1
#
_cell.length_a   1.000
_cell.length_b   1.000
_cell.length_c   1.000
_cell.angle_alpha   90.00
_cell.angle_beta   90.00
_cell.angle_gamma   90.00
#
_symmetry.space_group_name_H-M   'P 1'
#
loop_
_entity.id
_entity.type
_entity.pdbx_description
1 polymer ?
#
loop_
_entity_poly.entity_id
_entity_poly.type
_entity_poly.pdbx_seq_one_letter_code
_entity_poly.pdbx_strand_id
1 'polypeptide(L)' 'MLTMDQIHNIRSRFFEKGENISQIATELNLDWKTVQKYVDRTDFNLPASRTLSKPKFCP' A
#
# COMPACT_ATOMS: atom_id res chain seq x y z
N MET A 1 9.24 4.10 3.49
CA MET A 1 8.06 3.26 3.77
C MET A 1 6.88 4.19 3.90
N LEU A 2 5.77 3.93 3.20
CA LEU A 2 4.55 4.74 3.36
C LEU A 2 3.86 4.40 4.68
N THR A 3 3.32 5.41 5.36
CA THR A 3 2.48 5.21 6.54
C THR A 3 1.08 4.77 6.13
N MET A 4 0.34 4.13 7.05
CA MET A 4 -1.05 3.74 6.79
C MET A 4 -1.91 4.95 6.43
N ASP A 5 -1.65 6.12 7.04
CA ASP A 5 -2.34 7.36 6.69
C ASP A 5 -2.09 7.79 5.24
N GLN A 6 -0.86 7.66 4.75
CA GLN A 6 -0.54 7.95 3.35
C GLN A 6 -1.26 7.00 2.39
N ILE A 7 -1.35 5.72 2.75
CA ILE A 7 -2.06 4.71 1.96
C ILE A 7 -3.57 5.00 1.93
N HIS A 8 -4.16 5.33 3.07
CA HIS A 8 -5.57 5.73 3.15
C HIS A 8 -5.83 7.01 2.36
N ASN A 9 -4.95 8.01 2.44
CA ASN A 9 -5.08 9.26 1.70
C ASN A 9 -5.04 9.03 0.18
N ILE A 10 -4.10 8.21 -0.32
CA ILE A 10 -4.05 7.80 -1.73
C ILE A 10 -5.38 7.20 -2.18
N ARG A 11 -5.94 6.31 -1.36
CA ARG A 11 -7.14 5.55 -1.69
C ARG A 11 -8.40 6.43 -1.63
N SER A 12 -8.55 7.26 -0.60
CA SER A 12 -9.64 8.25 -0.49
C SER A 12 -9.60 9.22 -1.68
N ARG A 13 -8.43 9.72 -2.07
CA ARG A 13 -8.30 10.59 -3.25
C ARG A 13 -8.75 9.91 -4.56
N PHE A 14 -8.38 8.66 -4.76
CA PHE A 14 -8.77 7.93 -5.97
C PHE A 14 -10.26 7.58 -6.00
N PHE A 15 -10.81 7.05 -4.90
CA PHE A 15 -12.20 6.56 -4.87
C PHE A 15 -13.24 7.61 -4.46
N GLU A 16 -12.91 8.53 -3.56
CA GLU A 16 -13.85 9.55 -3.04
C GLU A 16 -13.77 10.85 -3.85
N LYS A 17 -12.56 11.30 -4.21
CA LYS A 17 -12.41 12.51 -5.03
C LYS A 17 -12.39 12.23 -6.54
N GLY A 18 -12.13 10.98 -6.96
CA GLY A 18 -11.99 10.64 -8.38
C GLY A 18 -10.72 11.18 -9.03
N GLU A 19 -9.67 11.46 -8.24
CA GLU A 19 -8.39 11.95 -8.76
C GLU A 19 -7.64 10.84 -9.52
N ASN A 20 -6.89 11.22 -10.56
CA ASN A 20 -6.08 10.25 -11.32
C ASN A 20 -4.79 9.88 -10.58
N ILE A 21 -4.29 8.66 -10.81
CA ILE A 21 -3.04 8.15 -10.22
C ILE A 21 -1.88 9.13 -10.41
N SER A 22 -1.72 9.71 -11.60
CA SER A 22 -0.65 10.67 -11.88
C SER A 22 -0.77 11.96 -11.06
N GLN A 23 -1.99 12.46 -10.83
CA GLN A 23 -2.23 13.67 -10.02
C GLN A 23 -1.89 13.40 -8.55
N ILE A 24 -2.37 12.27 -8.02
CA ILE A 24 -2.08 11.82 -6.65
C ILE A 24 -0.58 11.64 -6.45
N ALA A 25 0.11 11.06 -7.44
CA ALA A 25 1.56 10.87 -7.45
C ALA A 25 2.31 12.20 -7.38
N THR A 26 1.93 13.18 -8.20
CA THR A 26 2.55 14.52 -8.18
C THR A 26 2.29 15.26 -6.87
N GLU A 27 1.07 15.23 -6.35
CA GLU A 27 0.72 15.93 -5.10
C GLU A 27 1.42 15.34 -3.86
N LEU A 28 1.56 14.01 -3.81
CA LEU A 28 2.22 13.32 -2.70
C LEU A 28 3.74 13.18 -2.91
N ASN A 29 4.26 13.62 -4.06
CA ASN A 29 5.64 13.44 -4.49
C ASN A 29 6.08 11.96 -4.42
N LEU A 30 5.25 11.08 -4.96
CA LEU A 30 5.44 9.63 -5.01
C LEU A 30 5.51 9.12 -6.45
N ASP A 31 6.07 7.94 -6.62
CA ASP A 31 5.99 7.23 -7.90
C ASP A 31 4.55 6.79 -8.19
N TRP A 32 4.10 7.03 -9.43
CA TRP A 32 2.79 6.58 -9.90
C TRP A 32 2.59 5.07 -9.76
N LYS A 33 3.66 4.26 -9.91
CA LYS A 33 3.63 2.80 -9.68
C LYS A 33 3.32 2.47 -8.22
N THR A 34 3.82 3.29 -7.29
CA THR A 34 3.53 3.14 -5.87
C THR A 34 2.07 3.47 -5.61
N VAL A 35 1.58 4.59 -6.12
CA VAL A 35 0.16 4.96 -6.02
C VAL A 35 -0.73 3.86 -6.59
N GLN A 36 -0.46 3.38 -7.81
CA GLN A 36 -1.19 2.29 -8.45
C GLN A 36 -1.21 1.03 -7.58
N LYS A 37 -0.04 0.60 -7.09
CA LYS A 37 0.09 -0.57 -6.22
C LYS A 37 -0.81 -0.47 -4.98
N TYR A 38 -0.94 0.70 -4.38
CA TYR A 38 -1.76 0.89 -3.17
C TYR A 38 -3.25 1.12 -3.47
N VAL A 39 -3.59 1.67 -4.62
CA VAL A 39 -4.97 1.73 -5.12
C VAL A 39 -5.51 0.32 -5.41
N ASP A 40 -4.71 -0.51 -6.09
CA ASP A 40 -5.07 -1.89 -6.45
C ASP A 40 -5.02 -2.86 -5.26
N ARG A 41 -4.33 -2.48 -4.18
CA ARG A 41 -4.24 -3.31 -2.97
C ARG A 41 -5.55 -3.22 -2.18
N THR A 42 -6.26 -4.34 -2.14
CA THR A 42 -7.52 -4.49 -1.39
C THR A 42 -7.32 -5.03 0.01
N ASP A 43 -6.26 -5.81 0.23
CA ASP A 43 -5.90 -6.36 1.54
C ASP A 43 -4.74 -5.59 2.18
N PHE A 44 -5.06 -4.84 3.23
CA PHE A 44 -4.10 -4.16 4.10
C PHE A 44 -3.96 -4.83 5.45
N ASN A 45 -4.58 -6.00 5.63
CA ASN A 45 -4.43 -6.74 6.86
C ASN A 45 -2.97 -7.16 6.96
N LEU A 46 -2.28 -6.69 8.00
CA LEU A 46 -0.99 -7.25 8.37
C LEU A 46 -1.22 -8.75 8.52
N PRO A 47 -0.49 -9.65 7.82
CA PRO A 47 -0.34 -10.98 8.40
C PRO A 47 0.35 -10.71 9.73
N ALA A 48 -0.43 -10.69 10.81
CA ALA A 48 0.05 -10.66 12.17
C ALA A 48 1.16 -11.70 12.22
N SER A 49 2.41 -11.21 12.27
CA SER A 49 3.65 -12.00 12.30
C SER A 49 3.44 -13.46 11.93
N ARG A 50 3.24 -13.79 10.64
CA ARG A 50 3.45 -15.19 10.26
C ARG A 50 4.95 -15.38 10.35
N THR A 51 5.33 -15.80 11.56
CA THR A 51 6.62 -16.30 11.95
C THR A 51 7.17 -16.98 10.72
N LEU A 52 8.20 -16.38 10.11
CA LEU A 52 9.20 -17.17 9.40
C LEU A 52 9.82 -18.04 10.49
N SER A 53 9.06 -19.04 10.93
CA SER A 53 9.55 -20.22 11.57
C SER A 53 10.46 -20.80 10.51
N LYS A 54 11.75 -20.47 10.67
CA LYS A 54 12.88 -21.08 9.99
C LYS A 54 12.53 -22.55 9.80
N PRO A 55 12.75 -23.13 8.60
CA PRO A 55 12.42 -24.54 8.37
C PRO A 55 13.04 -25.35 9.50
N LYS A 56 12.20 -26.01 10.31
CA LYS A 56 12.67 -26.97 11.30
C LYS A 56 13.21 -28.16 10.52
N PHE A 57 14.49 -28.10 10.17
CA PHE A 57 15.28 -29.29 9.95
C PHE A 57 15.57 -29.85 11.35
N CYS A 58 14.75 -30.80 11.80
CA CYS A 58 15.07 -31.61 12.97
C CYS A 58 15.71 -32.91 12.46
N PRO A 59 16.87 -33.31 13.02
CA PRO A 59 17.69 -34.43 12.55
C PRO A 59 17.04 -35.80 12.74
#